data_AF-A0A1C7HR62-F1
#
_entry.id   AF-A0A1C7HR62-F1
#
_cell.length_a   1.000
_cell.length_b   1.000
_cell.length_c   1.000
_cell.angle_alpha   90.00
_cell.angle_beta   90.00
_cell.angle_gamma   90.00
#
_symmetry.space_group_name_H-M   'P 1'
#
loop_
_entity.id
_entity.type
_entity.pdbx_description
1 polymer ?
#
loop_
_entity_poly.entity_id
_entity_poly.type
_entity_poly.pdbx_seq_one_letter_code
_entity_poly.pdbx_strand_id
1 'polypeptide(L)'
;MEMYELVPTNQKSFYGKAIVVRDEAGNKTLYSYNTPIIKRSNSGELVRLWDGWSATTGRHIKAFCGLNKAGFMALPAQNTGGK
;
A
#
# COMPACT_ATOMS: atom_id res chain seq x y z
N MET A 1 -7.57 -12.74 -8.97
CA MET A 1 -7.34 -11.63 -7.99
C MET A 1 -7.36 -12.22 -6.59
N GLU A 2 -6.35 -11.93 -5.78
CA GLU A 2 -6.21 -12.46 -4.41
C GLU A 2 -6.18 -11.29 -3.42
N MET A 3 -6.87 -11.41 -2.28
CA MET A 3 -6.87 -10.39 -1.24
C MET A 3 -6.51 -11.02 0.09
N TYR A 4 -5.58 -10.41 0.81
CA TYR A 4 -5.16 -10.89 2.12
C TYR A 4 -4.86 -9.73 3.06
N GLU A 5 -5.05 -9.94 4.35
CA GLU A 5 -4.67 -8.95 5.36
C GLU A 5 -3.15 -8.76 5.36
N LEU A 6 -2.72 -7.51 5.41
CA LEU A 6 -1.31 -7.20 5.60
C LEU A 6 -0.89 -7.68 6.99
N VAL A 7 0.12 -8.55 7.05
CA VAL A 7 0.67 -9.04 8.31
C VAL A 7 1.70 -8.04 8.82
N PRO A 8 1.51 -7.41 10.01
CA PRO A 8 2.50 -6.54 10.61
C PRO A 8 3.74 -7.33 11.05
N THR A 9 4.91 -6.69 11.04
CA THR A 9 6.15 -7.31 11.55
C THR A 9 6.13 -7.52 13.08
N ASN A 10 5.45 -6.66 13.84
CA ASN A 10 5.46 -6.65 15.31
C ASN A 10 4.09 -6.87 15.97
N GLN A 11 3.05 -7.22 15.21
CA GLN A 11 1.69 -7.41 15.74
C GLN A 11 0.96 -8.52 14.97
N LYS A 12 -0.08 -9.10 15.59
CA LYS A 12 -0.80 -10.27 15.06
C LYS A 12 -1.56 -9.97 13.75
N SER A 13 -2.14 -8.79 13.63
CA SER A 13 -2.82 -8.31 12.41
C SER A 13 -3.10 -6.80 12.50
N PHE A 14 -3.51 -6.18 11.40
CA PHE A 14 -4.07 -4.83 11.40
C PHE A 14 -5.60 -4.82 11.62
N TYR A 15 -6.20 -5.94 12.05
CA TYR A 15 -7.64 -6.08 12.29
C TYR A 15 -8.49 -5.67 11.07
N GLY A 16 -8.12 -6.14 9.88
CA GLY A 16 -8.80 -5.82 8.62
C GLY A 16 -8.57 -4.41 8.08
N LYS A 17 -7.79 -3.56 8.78
CA LYS A 17 -7.59 -2.15 8.37
C LYS A 17 -6.59 -1.97 7.25
N ALA A 18 -5.78 -2.99 6.97
CA ALA A 18 -4.79 -2.99 5.91
C ALA A 18 -4.90 -4.28 5.09
N ILE A 19 -5.28 -4.16 3.83
CA ILE A 19 -5.50 -5.28 2.90
C ILE A 19 -4.53 -5.12 1.73
N VAL A 20 -3.91 -6.21 1.32
CA VAL A 20 -3.14 -6.28 0.08
C VAL A 20 -3.97 -7.02 -0.95
N VAL A 21 -4.16 -6.37 -2.09
CA VAL A 21 -4.83 -6.96 -3.26
C VAL A 21 -3.76 -7.26 -4.30
N ARG A 22 -3.65 -8.53 -4.68
CA ARG A 22 -2.79 -8.99 -5.78
C ARG A 22 -3.64 -9.22 -7.03
N ASP A 23 -3.32 -8.51 -8.10
CA ASP A 23 -3.93 -8.72 -9.42
C ASP A 23 -3.28 -9.89 -10.18
N GLU A 24 -3.91 -10.30 -11.28
CA GLU A 24 -3.47 -11.44 -12.10
C GLU A 24 -2.10 -11.21 -12.74
N ALA A 25 -1.72 -9.95 -12.98
CA ALA A 25 -0.39 -9.57 -13.44
C ALA A 25 0.67 -9.60 -12.32
N GLY A 26 0.27 -9.92 -11.08
CA GLY A 26 1.14 -10.03 -9.93
C GLY A 26 1.44 -8.71 -9.23
N ASN A 27 0.83 -7.59 -9.64
CA ASN A 27 1.00 -6.34 -8.91
C ASN A 27 0.20 -6.39 -7.62
N LYS A 28 0.70 -5.69 -6.60
CA LYS A 28 0.15 -5.68 -5.25
C LYS A 28 -0.24 -4.26 -4.88
N THR A 29 -1.49 -4.05 -4.54
CA THR A 29 -1.99 -2.75 -4.08
C THR A 29 -2.33 -2.83 -2.60
N LEU A 30 -1.78 -1.90 -1.82
CA LEU A 30 -2.12 -1.76 -0.41
C LEU A 30 -3.33 -0.84 -0.26
N TYR A 31 -4.37 -1.37 0.37
CA TYR A 31 -5.55 -0.63 0.80
C TYR A 31 -5.48 -0.41 2.30
N SER A 32 -5.61 0.84 2.73
CA SER A 32 -5.71 1.22 4.14
C SER A 32 -7.08 1.83 4.37
N TYR A 33 -7.90 1.23 5.23
CA TYR A 33 -9.31 1.60 5.41
C TYR A 33 -10.05 1.72 4.06
N ASN A 34 -9.91 0.70 3.21
CA ASN A 34 -10.49 0.65 1.87
C ASN A 34 -9.98 1.72 0.87
N THR A 35 -9.02 2.56 1.26
CA THR A 35 -8.41 3.57 0.38
C THR A 35 -7.14 3.01 -0.25
N PRO A 36 -6.96 3.04 -1.58
CA PRO A 36 -5.74 2.59 -2.23
C PRO A 36 -4.60 3.57 -1.93
N ILE A 37 -3.53 3.09 -1.29
CA ILE A 37 -2.43 3.94 -0.81
C ILE A 37 -1.22 3.89 -1.73
N ILE A 38 -0.77 2.67 -2.05
CA ILE A 38 0.45 2.42 -2.80
C ILE A 38 0.27 1.14 -3.60
N LYS A 39 0.81 1.12 -4.82
CA LYS A 39 0.88 -0.06 -5.66
C LYS A 39 2.33 -0.43 -5.89
N ARG A 40 2.60 -1.73 -5.81
CA ARG A 40 3.87 -2.36 -6.16
C ARG A 40 3.66 -3.20 -7.40
N SER A 41 4.31 -2.84 -8.49
CA SER A 41 4.31 -3.64 -9.71
C SER A 41 5.04 -4.96 -9.50
N ASN A 42 4.74 -5.97 -10.32
CA ASN A 42 5.47 -7.25 -10.28
C ASN A 42 6.98 -7.06 -10.54
N SER A 43 7.36 -6.05 -11.32
CA SER A 43 8.75 -5.61 -11.56
C SER A 43 9.44 -4.98 -10.33
N GLY A 44 8.69 -4.73 -9.24
CA GLY A 44 9.20 -4.11 -8.02
C GLY A 44 9.03 -2.59 -7.93
N GLU A 45 8.55 -1.94 -9.00
CA GLU A 45 8.28 -0.50 -9.01
C GLU A 45 7.16 -0.13 -8.04
N LEU A 46 7.34 0.99 -7.33
CA LEU A 46 6.39 1.49 -6.35
C LEU A 46 5.81 2.82 -6.84
N VAL A 47 4.49 2.92 -6.85
CA VAL A 47 3.77 4.15 -7.22
C VAL A 47 2.80 4.51 -6.11
N ARG A 48 2.72 5.80 -5.80
CA ARG A 48 1.79 6.34 -4.80
C ARG A 48 0.43 6.57 -5.44
N LEU A 49 -0.62 6.07 -4.79
CA LEU A 49 -2.02 6.22 -5.22
C LEU A 49 -2.80 7.21 -4.35
N TRP A 50 -2.27 7.55 -3.17
CA TRP A 50 -2.90 8.48 -2.24
C TRP A 50 -1.94 9.58 -1.80
N ASP A 51 -2.41 10.82 -1.83
CA ASP A 51 -1.56 11.97 -1.54
C ASP A 51 -1.35 12.28 -0.06
N GLY A 52 -2.18 11.70 0.81
CA GLY A 52 -2.17 11.99 2.24
C GLY A 52 -1.12 11.21 3.04
N TRP A 53 -0.98 11.59 4.30
CA TRP A 53 -0.20 10.84 5.28
C TRP A 53 -0.90 10.86 6.64
N SER A 54 -0.96 9.71 7.27
CA SER A 54 -1.36 9.57 8.66
C SER A 54 -0.39 8.63 9.38
N ALA A 55 -0.32 8.71 10.71
CA ALA A 55 0.55 7.85 11.50
C ALA A 55 0.18 6.36 11.35
N THR A 56 -1.11 6.05 11.17
CA THR A 56 -1.61 4.69 10.93
C THR A 56 -1.25 4.21 9.53
N THR A 57 -1.49 5.02 8.49
CA THR A 57 -1.11 4.67 7.10
C THR A 57 0.39 4.47 6.98
N GLY A 58 1.21 5.28 7.66
CA GLY A 58 2.66 5.11 7.67
C GLY A 58 3.12 3.76 8.24
N ARG A 59 2.41 3.23 9.25
CA ARG A 59 2.68 1.87 9.77
C ARG A 59 2.31 0.80 8.76
N HIS A 60 1.19 0.96 8.05
CA HIS A 60 0.79 0.03 6.98
C HIS A 60 1.80 0.04 5.83
N ILE A 61 2.21 1.22 5.36
CA ILE A 61 3.22 1.37 4.30
C ILE A 61 4.54 0.73 4.73
N LYS A 62 5.00 0.98 5.95
CA LYS A 62 6.23 0.39 6.47
C LYS A 62 6.16 -1.14 6.53
N ALA A 63 5.03 -1.71 6.94
CA ALA A 63 4.85 -3.17 6.93
C ALA A 63 4.76 -3.75 5.51
N PHE A 64 4.23 -2.99 4.54
CA PHE A 64 4.07 -3.44 3.15
C PHE A 64 5.37 -3.36 2.33
N CYS A 65 6.11 -2.26 2.41
CA CYS A 65 7.29 -2.00 1.58
C CYS A 65 8.46 -1.36 2.32
N GLY A 66 8.39 -1.18 3.64
CA GLY A 66 9.49 -0.65 4.46
C GLY A 66 9.69 0.87 4.37
N LEU A 67 8.90 1.59 3.58
CA LEU A 67 9.07 3.03 3.38
C LEU A 67 8.62 3.86 4.60
N ASN A 68 9.30 4.98 4.80
CA ASN A 68 8.92 6.04 5.74
C ASN A 68 8.19 7.18 5.00
N LYS A 69 7.80 8.24 5.72
CA LYS A 69 7.07 9.39 5.13
C LYS A 69 7.81 10.00 3.94
N ALA A 70 9.10 10.25 4.09
CA ALA A 70 9.91 10.87 3.04
C ALA A 70 9.99 9.96 1.80
N GLY A 71 10.28 8.67 2.00
CA GLY A 71 10.34 7.70 0.91
C GLY A 71 9.01 7.53 0.19
N PHE A 72 7.89 7.49 0.92
CA PHE A 72 6.55 7.40 0.33
C PHE A 72 6.18 8.66 -0.48
N MET A 73 6.45 9.85 0.07
CA MET A 73 6.14 11.11 -0.60
C MET A 73 7.04 11.39 -1.82
N ALA A 74 8.21 10.76 -1.88
CA ALA A 74 9.10 10.83 -3.03
C ALA A 74 8.69 9.89 -4.18
N LEU A 75 7.74 8.98 -3.97
CA LEU A 75 7.27 8.08 -5.02
C LEU A 75 6.49 8.85 -6.09
N PRO A 76 6.58 8.42 -7.37
CA PRO A 76 5.74 8.98 -8.42
C PRO A 76 4.27 8.78 -8.06
N ALA A 77 3.50 9.87 -8.11
CA ALA A 77 2.06 9.82 -7.96
C ALA A 77 1.48 9.23 -9.25
N GLN A 78 0.94 8.02 -9.16
CA GLN A 78 0.10 7.49 -10.21
C GLN A 78 -1.28 8.07 -9.97
N ASN A 79 -1.54 9.21 -10.61
CA ASN A 79 -2.88 9.75 -10.69
C ASN A 79 -3.70 8.69 -11.42
N THR A 80 -4.54 7.94 -10.71
CA THR A 80 -5.56 7.10 -11.36
C THR A 80 -6.60 8.04 -11.94
N GLY A 81 -6.22 8.75 -13.00
CA GLY A 81 -7.14 9.43 -13.89
C GLY A 81 -8.01 8.36 -14.50
N GLY A 82 -9.24 8.25 -14.00
CA GLY A 82 -10.12 7.15 -14.33
C GLY A 82 -11.57 7.38 -13.95
N LYS A 83 -12.10 8.54 -14.37
CA LYS A 83 -13.51 8.96 -14.48
C LYS A 83 -14.31 9.15 -13.20
#